data_AF-A0A953L4Y7-F1
#
_entry.id   AF-A0A953L4Y7-F1
#
_cell.length_a   1.000
_cell.length_b   1.000
_cell.length_c   1.000
_cell.angle_alpha   90.00
_cell.angle_beta   90.00
_cell.angle_gamma   90.00
#
_symmetry.space_group_name_H-M   'P 1'
#
loop_
_entity.id
_entity.type
_entity.pdbx_description
1 polymer ?
#
loop_
_entity_poly.entity_id
_entity_poly.type
_entity_poly.pdbx_seq_one_letter_code
_entity_poly.pdbx_strand_id
1 'polypeptide(L)'
;MFKVPVSDSLIAQKWNRDYSSFDARDLGDGDDQSGYSYNFGYTSLINNETMVIKGASWADRAYYLSPGTRRGMQANHSSATVGFRCVMDRLGSMSGNYHSGGNDFKKQRTRR
;
A
#
# COMPACT_ATOMS: atom_id res chain seq x y z
N MET A 1 -19.28 -29.47 5.89
CA MET A 1 -19.07 -28.05 5.54
C MET A 1 -20.43 -27.43 5.29
N PHE A 2 -20.97 -26.69 6.25
CA PHE A 2 -22.26 -26.01 6.12
C PHE A 2 -22.05 -24.73 5.30
N LYS A 3 -22.80 -24.57 4.19
CA LYS A 3 -22.87 -23.31 3.46
C LYS A 3 -23.83 -22.40 4.19
N VAL A 4 -23.32 -21.29 4.72
CA VAL A 4 -24.17 -20.24 5.29
C VAL A 4 -24.88 -19.55 4.12
N PRO A 5 -26.22 -19.47 4.11
CA PRO A 5 -26.94 -18.72 3.10
C PRO A 5 -26.70 -17.23 3.33
N VAL A 6 -26.08 -16.57 2.34
CA VAL A 6 -25.84 -15.13 2.34
C VAL A 6 -26.84 -14.51 1.36
N SER A 7 -27.62 -13.51 1.81
CA SER A 7 -28.60 -12.83 0.96
C SER A 7 -27.94 -11.72 0.13
N ASP A 8 -28.43 -11.49 -1.09
CA ASP A 8 -27.90 -10.48 -2.02
C ASP A 8 -27.87 -9.07 -1.40
N SER A 9 -28.82 -8.76 -0.51
CA SER A 9 -28.86 -7.50 0.24
C SER A 9 -27.68 -7.30 1.21
N LEU A 10 -27.08 -8.39 1.70
CA LEU A 10 -25.97 -8.40 2.64
C LEU A 10 -24.63 -8.17 1.92
N ILE A 11 -24.51 -8.66 0.68
CA ILE A 11 -23.32 -8.51 -0.17
C ILE A 11 -23.35 -7.18 -0.97
N ALA A 12 -24.53 -6.58 -1.13
CA ALA A 12 -24.73 -5.37 -1.94
C ALA A 12 -23.88 -4.16 -1.54
N GLN A 13 -23.39 -4.14 -0.29
CA GLN A 13 -22.55 -3.06 0.23
C GLN A 13 -21.04 -3.37 0.18
N LYS A 14 -20.68 -4.63 -0.10
CA LYS A 14 -19.28 -5.06 -0.25
C LYS A 14 -18.96 -5.24 -1.72
N TRP A 15 -18.24 -4.27 -2.28
CA TRP A 15 -17.80 -4.29 -3.67
C TRP A 15 -16.40 -4.91 -3.77
N ASN A 16 -16.18 -5.67 -4.85
CA ASN A 16 -14.86 -6.10 -5.31
C ASN A 16 -13.96 -4.87 -5.54
N ARG A 17 -12.64 -5.06 -5.46
CA ARG A 17 -11.53 -4.16 -5.85
C ARG A 17 -11.84 -3.26 -7.07
N ASP A 18 -12.54 -3.77 -8.07
CA ASP A 18 -12.85 -3.03 -9.32
C ASP A 18 -14.26 -2.40 -9.34
N TYR A 19 -14.98 -2.41 -8.21
CA TYR A 19 -16.37 -1.97 -8.05
C TYR A 19 -17.36 -2.52 -9.09
N SER A 20 -17.04 -3.67 -9.68
CA SER A 20 -17.78 -4.26 -10.81
C SER A 20 -18.68 -5.43 -10.41
N SER A 21 -18.48 -5.96 -9.20
CA SER A 21 -19.21 -7.12 -8.67
C SER A 21 -19.17 -7.11 -7.16
N PHE A 22 -20.12 -7.79 -6.54
CA PHE A 22 -20.16 -7.96 -5.09
C PHE A 22 -19.09 -8.96 -4.64
N ASP A 23 -18.38 -8.67 -3.55
CA ASP A 23 -17.34 -9.54 -2.97
C ASP A 23 -17.75 -9.99 -1.56
N ALA A 24 -17.82 -11.32 -1.38
CA ALA A 24 -18.33 -11.97 -0.17
C ALA A 24 -17.23 -12.56 0.71
N ARG A 25 -15.96 -12.41 0.34
CA ARG A 25 -14.84 -13.10 1.00
C ARG A 25 -14.61 -12.67 2.45
N ASP A 26 -15.07 -11.47 2.79
CA ASP A 26 -14.91 -10.83 4.10
C ASP A 26 -16.23 -10.75 4.87
N LEU A 27 -17.25 -11.54 4.48
CA LEU A 27 -18.55 -11.53 5.17
C LEU A 27 -18.53 -12.46 6.38
N GLY A 28 -18.85 -11.92 7.55
CA GLY A 28 -18.97 -12.67 8.81
C GLY A 28 -17.66 -12.84 9.58
N ASP A 29 -16.63 -12.04 9.27
CA ASP A 29 -15.34 -12.03 9.97
C ASP A 29 -15.35 -11.24 11.30
N GLY A 30 -16.44 -10.50 11.56
CA GLY A 30 -16.68 -9.78 12.81
C GLY A 30 -16.33 -8.29 12.78
N ASP A 31 -15.89 -7.74 11.63
CA ASP A 31 -15.67 -6.29 11.46
C ASP A 31 -16.77 -5.59 10.62
N ASP A 32 -17.76 -6.36 10.16
CA ASP A 32 -18.90 -5.98 9.31
C ASP A 32 -19.75 -4.82 9.83
N GLN A 33 -19.60 -4.42 11.09
CA GLN A 33 -20.36 -3.35 11.71
C GLN A 33 -19.73 -1.96 11.46
N SER A 34 -19.27 -1.72 10.25
CA SER A 34 -18.75 -0.42 9.87
C SER A 34 -19.87 0.42 9.25
N GLY A 35 -20.57 1.17 10.12
CA GLY A 35 -21.66 2.08 9.76
C GLY A 35 -21.20 3.31 8.96
N TYR A 36 -20.59 3.09 7.79
CA TYR A 36 -20.12 4.17 6.94
C TYR A 36 -21.28 4.78 6.15
N SER A 37 -21.75 5.95 6.59
CA SER A 37 -22.54 6.84 5.73
C SER A 37 -21.58 7.66 4.86
N TYR A 38 -21.70 7.55 3.53
CA TYR A 38 -20.93 8.35 2.58
C TYR A 38 -21.49 9.77 2.52
N ASN A 39 -21.07 10.64 3.44
CA ASN A 39 -21.38 12.07 3.40
C ASN A 39 -20.56 12.77 2.30
N PHE A 40 -21.05 12.68 1.06
CA PHE A 40 -20.49 13.38 -0.09
C PHE A 40 -20.31 14.87 0.23
N GLY A 41 -19.07 15.37 0.08
CA GLY A 41 -18.74 16.78 0.31
C GLY A 41 -18.27 17.13 1.74
N TYR A 42 -18.42 16.21 2.71
CA TYR A 42 -17.95 16.42 4.09
C TYR A 42 -16.74 15.55 4.44
N THR A 43 -16.63 14.36 3.86
CA THR A 43 -15.51 13.45 4.10
C THR A 43 -14.77 13.11 2.80
N SER A 44 -13.46 12.92 2.89
CA SER A 44 -12.66 12.40 1.77
C SER A 44 -12.78 10.89 1.68
N LEU A 45 -12.60 10.30 0.49
CA LEU A 45 -12.47 8.85 0.29
C LEU A 45 -11.16 8.25 0.87
N ILE A 46 -10.49 8.97 1.78
CA ILE A 46 -9.27 8.55 2.45
C ILE A 46 -9.68 7.73 3.67
N ASN A 47 -9.29 6.46 3.68
CA ASN A 47 -9.48 5.52 4.77
C ASN A 47 -8.13 5.07 5.36
N ASN A 48 -8.17 4.21 6.38
CA ASN A 48 -6.97 3.68 7.04
C ASN A 48 -6.06 2.83 6.13
N GLU A 49 -6.57 2.40 4.98
CA GLU A 49 -5.87 1.57 4.00
C GLU A 49 -5.30 2.39 2.84
N THR A 50 -5.56 3.70 2.81
CA THR A 50 -5.09 4.58 1.75
C THR A 50 -3.61 4.91 1.96
N MET A 51 -2.79 4.63 0.95
CA MET A 51 -1.36 4.93 0.95
C MET A 51 -1.04 6.11 0.03
N VAL A 52 0.02 6.84 0.34
CA VAL A 52 0.50 7.97 -0.46
C VAL A 52 1.52 7.48 -1.49
N ILE A 53 1.27 7.80 -2.77
CA ILE A 53 2.20 7.51 -3.88
C ILE A 53 2.86 8.81 -4.35
N LYS A 54 4.14 8.74 -4.70
CA LYS A 54 4.99 9.88 -5.08
C LYS A 54 5.81 9.57 -6.33
N GLY A 55 6.36 10.62 -6.95
CA GLY A 55 7.36 10.49 -8.02
C GLY A 55 6.80 10.38 -9.45
N ALA A 56 5.49 10.60 -9.63
CA ALA A 56 4.77 10.46 -10.90
C ALA A 56 4.97 9.10 -11.59
N SER A 57 4.24 8.91 -12.68
CA SER A 57 4.34 7.77 -13.58
C SER A 57 4.52 8.25 -15.02
N TRP A 58 4.75 7.32 -15.94
CA TRP A 58 4.86 7.61 -17.36
C TRP A 58 3.58 8.21 -17.98
N ALA A 59 2.43 8.01 -17.33
CA ALA A 59 1.13 8.51 -17.78
C ALA A 59 0.68 9.78 -17.02
N ASP A 60 1.48 10.26 -16.05
CA ASP A 60 1.12 11.41 -15.23
C ASP A 60 1.55 12.74 -15.85
N ARG A 61 0.78 13.79 -15.55
CA ARG A 61 1.13 15.16 -15.91
C ARG A 61 2.27 15.70 -15.04
N ALA A 62 2.97 16.72 -15.54
CA ALA A 62 4.09 17.39 -14.85
C ALA A 62 3.78 17.84 -13.41
N TYR A 63 2.51 18.12 -13.08
CA TYR A 63 2.08 18.45 -11.73
C TYR A 63 2.48 17.40 -10.67
N TYR A 64 2.48 16.10 -11.04
CA TYR A 64 2.82 15.01 -10.13
C TYR A 64 4.33 14.76 -10.00
N LEU A 65 5.16 15.39 -10.83
CA LEU A 65 6.63 15.35 -10.68
C LEU A 65 7.11 16.23 -9.52
N SER A 66 6.30 17.19 -9.07
CA SER A 66 6.65 18.05 -7.95
C SER A 66 6.70 17.25 -6.64
N PRO A 67 7.77 17.40 -5.83
CA PRO A 67 7.89 16.69 -4.55
C PRO A 67 6.81 17.10 -3.53
N GLY A 68 6.16 18.25 -3.70
CA GLY A 68 5.05 18.68 -2.84
C GLY A 68 3.73 17.95 -3.11
N THR A 69 3.51 17.49 -4.34
CA THR A 69 2.22 16.93 -4.77
C THR A 69 2.00 15.51 -4.22
N ARG A 70 0.91 15.28 -3.50
CA ARG A 70 0.56 13.96 -2.91
C ARG A 70 -0.66 13.38 -3.64
N ARG A 71 -0.58 12.12 -4.07
CA ARG A 71 -1.74 11.34 -4.54
C ARG A 71 -1.96 10.15 -3.62
N GLY A 72 -3.22 9.84 -3.34
CA GLY A 72 -3.62 8.68 -2.53
C GLY A 72 -4.16 7.56 -3.42
N MET A 73 -3.93 6.32 -3.01
CA MET A 73 -4.50 5.12 -3.62
C MET A 73 -4.69 4.06 -2.52
N GLN A 74 -5.70 3.22 -2.64
CA GLN A 74 -5.92 2.13 -1.69
C GLN A 74 -4.82 1.06 -1.82
N ALA A 75 -4.34 0.54 -0.70
CA ALA A 75 -3.23 -0.41 -0.66
C ALA A 75 -3.48 -1.72 -1.42
N ASN A 76 -4.75 -2.14 -1.53
CA ASN A 76 -5.18 -3.37 -2.20
C ASN A 76 -5.42 -3.21 -3.71
N HIS A 77 -5.32 -1.99 -4.25
CA HIS A 77 -5.53 -1.72 -5.67
C HIS A 77 -4.22 -1.86 -6.46
N SER A 78 -4.28 -2.55 -7.60
CA SER A 78 -3.17 -2.64 -8.53
C SER A 78 -3.27 -1.56 -9.61
N SER A 79 -2.13 -1.05 -10.08
CA SER A 79 -2.07 -0.14 -11.22
C SER A 79 -0.79 -0.35 -12.01
N ALA A 80 -0.88 -0.34 -13.34
CA ALA A 80 0.27 -0.38 -14.24
C ALA A 80 1.19 0.86 -14.13
N THR A 81 0.74 1.91 -13.44
CA THR A 81 1.48 3.17 -13.28
C THR A 81 2.15 3.29 -11.90
N VAL A 82 2.00 2.29 -11.05
CA VAL A 82 2.45 2.30 -9.66
C VAL A 82 3.44 1.15 -9.43
N GLY A 83 4.56 1.47 -8.78
CA GLY A 83 5.57 0.49 -8.38
C GLY A 83 6.16 0.86 -7.02
N PHE A 84 7.16 0.08 -6.58
CA PHE A 84 7.81 0.27 -5.28
C PHE A 84 9.28 0.65 -5.43
N ARG A 85 9.81 1.32 -4.41
CA ARG A 85 11.25 1.53 -4.22
C ARG A 85 11.64 1.04 -2.84
N CYS A 86 12.69 0.23 -2.79
CA CYS A 86 13.21 -0.26 -1.51
C CYS A 86 13.95 0.87 -0.80
N VAL A 87 13.68 1.02 0.49
CA VAL A 87 14.41 1.91 1.39
C VAL A 87 15.02 1.04 2.49
N MET A 88 16.24 1.37 2.90
CA MET A 88 16.96 0.66 3.95
C MET A 88 17.44 1.66 4.98
N ASP A 89 17.41 1.27 6.23
CA ASP A 89 18.09 2.01 7.28
C ASP A 89 19.60 1.91 7.10
N ARG A 90 20.29 3.01 7.38
CA ARG A 90 21.75 3.03 7.31
C ARG A 90 22.34 2.30 8.52
N LEU A 91 22.88 1.10 8.30
CA LEU A 91 23.57 0.32 9.33
C LEU A 91 25.10 0.56 9.30
N GLY A 92 25.53 1.81 9.50
CA GLY A 92 26.94 2.23 9.46
C GLY A 92 27.56 2.50 10.84
N SER A 93 28.84 2.89 10.86
CA SER A 93 29.56 3.27 12.09
C SER A 93 28.94 4.53 12.72
N MET A 94 28.83 4.54 14.06
CA MET A 94 28.37 5.69 14.86
C MET A 94 29.13 6.98 14.53
N SER A 95 30.38 6.88 14.05
CA SER A 95 31.29 8.01 13.80
C SER A 95 31.14 8.63 12.39
N GLY A 96 30.11 8.28 11.61
CA GLY A 96 29.81 8.91 10.32
C GLY A 96 30.51 8.29 9.09
N ASN A 97 30.53 9.00 7.96
CA ASN A 97 31.02 8.51 6.65
C ASN A 97 32.52 8.19 6.59
N TYR A 98 33.30 8.62 7.58
CA TYR A 98 34.76 8.50 7.58
C TYR A 98 35.26 7.15 8.09
N HIS A 99 34.40 6.35 8.71
CA HIS A 99 34.74 5.04 9.21
C HIS A 99 33.84 3.99 8.55
N SER A 100 34.45 2.98 7.92
CA SER A 100 33.71 1.83 7.39
C SER A 100 32.96 1.15 8.54
N GLY A 101 31.64 1.34 8.57
CA GLY A 101 30.75 0.49 9.35
C GLY A 101 30.47 -0.78 8.55
N GLY A 102 30.61 -1.93 9.20
CA GLY A 102 30.34 -3.22 8.59
C GLY A 102 31.14 -4.34 9.25
N ASN A 103 30.93 -5.56 8.77
CA ASN A 103 31.63 -6.74 9.27
C ASN A 103 33.00 -6.84 8.59
N ASP A 104 34.07 -6.91 9.37
CA ASP A 104 35.43 -7.16 8.87
C ASP A 104 35.58 -8.62 8.42
N PHE A 105 35.25 -8.90 7.16
CA PHE A 105 35.46 -10.22 6.58
C PHE A 105 36.94 -10.46 6.31
N LYS A 106 37.48 -11.56 6.85
CA LYS A 106 38.87 -11.98 6.58
C LYS A 106 39.02 -12.28 5.09
N LYS A 107 39.93 -11.59 4.40
CA LYS A 107 40.28 -11.92 3.01
C LYS A 107 40.88 -13.33 2.95
N GLN A 108 40.33 -14.18 2.08
CA GLN A 108 40.87 -15.50 1.77
C GLN A 108 42.29 -15.33 1.22
N ARG A 109 43.27 -16.01 1.81
CA ARG A 109 44.66 -16.01 1.30
C ARG A 109 44.70 -16.79 0.01
N THR A 110 44.97 -16.12 -1.11
CA THR A 110 45.30 -16.80 -2.37
C THR A 110 46.56 -17.63 -2.16
N ARG A 111 46.44 -18.95 -2.38
CA ARG A 111 47.61 -19.83 -2.47
C ARG A 111 48.26 -19.59 -3.84
N ARG A 112 49.55 -19.24 -3.80
CA ARG A 112 50.39 -19.01 -4.97
C ARG A 112 50.90 -20.34 -5.52
#